data_AF-A0A2V5NTE5-F1
#
_entry.id   AF-A0A2V5NTE5-F1
#
_cell.length_a   1.000
_cell.length_b   1.000
_cell.length_c   1.000
_cell.angle_alpha   90.00
_cell.angle_beta   90.00
_cell.angle_gamma   90.00
#
_symmetry.space_group_name_H-M   'P 1'
#
loop_
_entity.id
_entity.type
_entity.pdbx_description
1 polymer ?
#
loop_
_entity_poly.entity_id
_entity_poly.type
_entity_poly.pdbx_seq_one_letter_code
_entity_poly.pdbx_strand_id
1 'polypeptide(L)' 'MKPKTRVIEPDELTPRQLRSRLDAIVLLLAALKYSEGNADFDRGRVAKLLHRAGYTPTEIAHLFGKQKATDVSKYLY' A
#
# COMPACT_ATOMS: atom_id res chain seq x y z
N MET A 1 22.22 -9.44 35.11
CA MET A 1 20.89 -9.04 34.56
C MET A 1 20.73 -9.72 33.21
N LYS A 2 19.74 -10.60 33.03
CA LYS A 2 19.50 -11.28 31.74
C LYS A 2 18.71 -10.33 30.82
N PRO A 3 19.07 -10.18 29.54
CA PRO A 3 18.31 -9.34 28.62
C PRO A 3 16.92 -9.97 28.40
N LYS A 4 15.89 -9.15 28.59
CA LYS A 4 14.50 -9.52 28.36
C LYS A 4 14.32 -9.71 26.85
N THR A 5 14.23 -10.94 26.38
CA THR A 5 13.89 -11.25 24.98
C THR A 5 12.53 -10.62 24.68
N ARG A 6 12.52 -9.62 23.80
CA ARG A 6 11.28 -9.01 23.29
C ARG A 6 10.65 -10.03 22.35
N VAL A 7 9.62 -10.73 22.82
CA VAL A 7 8.78 -11.55 21.97
C VAL A 7 8.05 -10.59 21.04
N ILE A 8 8.39 -10.63 19.75
CA ILE A 8 7.65 -9.90 18.72
C ILE A 8 6.48 -10.81 18.38
N GLU A 9 5.32 -10.55 18.98
CA GLU A 9 4.09 -11.24 18.59
C GLU A 9 3.76 -10.88 17.14
N PRO A 10 3.28 -11.84 16.33
CA PRO A 10 2.86 -11.55 14.97
C PRO A 10 1.76 -10.50 15.02
N ASP A 11 1.97 -9.40 14.30
CA ASP A 11 1.06 -8.26 14.25
C ASP A 11 -0.27 -8.72 13.62
N GLU A 12 -1.18 -9.26 14.43
CA GLU A 12 -2.47 -9.74 13.98
C GLU A 12 -3.25 -8.55 13.41
N LEU A 13 -3.50 -8.62 12.10
CA LEU A 13 -4.27 -7.60 11.40
C LEU A 13 -5.65 -7.48 12.04
N THR A 14 -5.92 -6.32 12.64
CA THR A 14 -7.25 -6.03 13.14
C THR A 14 -8.26 -6.13 11.99
N PRO A 15 -9.53 -6.52 12.24
CA PRO A 15 -10.55 -6.60 11.20
C PRO A 15 -10.72 -5.31 10.39
N ARG A 16 -10.45 -4.15 11.02
CA ARG A 16 -10.44 -2.84 10.38
C ARG A 16 -9.29 -2.68 9.39
N GLN A 17 -8.06 -3.03 9.78
CA GLN A 17 -6.89 -2.99 8.90
C GLN A 17 -7.05 -3.97 7.73
N LEU A 18 -7.58 -5.17 8.00
CA LEU A 18 -7.85 -6.17 6.97
C LEU A 18 -8.87 -5.66 5.94
N ARG A 19 -9.98 -5.06 6.40
CA ARG A 19 -10.98 -4.47 5.52
C ARG A 19 -10.39 -3.35 4.66
N SER A 20 -9.62 -2.43 5.25
CA SER A 20 -8.97 -1.35 4.50
C SER A 20 -7.98 -1.84 3.45
N ARG A 21 -7.22 -2.92 3.75
CA ARG A 21 -6.32 -3.54 2.78
C ARG A 21 -7.08 -4.24 1.65
N LEU A 22 -8.16 -4.96 1.97
CA LEU A 22 -9.03 -5.58 0.97
C LEU A 22 -9.69 -4.55 0.05
N ASP A 23 -10.23 -3.46 0.61
CA ASP A 23 -10.81 -2.37 -0.17
C ASP A 23 -9.79 -1.76 -1.14
N ALA A 24 -8.55 -1.56 -0.69
CA ALA A 24 -7.47 -1.06 -1.55
C ALA A 24 -7.13 -2.03 -2.69
N ILE A 25 -7.10 -3.35 -2.43
CA ILE A 25 -6.88 -4.39 -3.45
C ILE A 25 -8.02 -4.40 -4.46
N VAL A 26 -9.28 -4.33 -4.01
CA VAL A 26 -10.46 -4.29 -4.91
C VAL A 26 -10.42 -3.05 -5.81
N LEU A 27 -10.07 -1.88 -5.26
CA LEU A 27 -9.91 -0.65 -6.03
C LEU A 27 -8.78 -0.72 -7.05
N LEU A 28 -7.66 -1.36 -6.70
CA LEU A 28 -6.54 -1.61 -7.60
C LEU A 28 -6.95 -2.51 -8.77
N LEU A 29 -7.64 -3.62 -8.47
CA LEU A 29 -8.12 -4.56 -9.49
C LEU A 29 -9.16 -3.91 -10.41
N ALA A 30 -10.06 -3.08 -9.85
CA ALA A 30 -10.98 -2.29 -10.65
C ALA A 30 -10.22 -1.32 -11.57
N ALA A 31 -9.26 -0.55 -11.04
CA ALA A 31 -8.46 0.37 -11.84
C ALA A 31 -7.70 -0.34 -12.98
N LEU A 32 -7.14 -1.53 -12.72
CA LEU A 32 -6.46 -2.34 -13.73
C LEU A 32 -7.45 -2.84 -14.81
N LYS A 33 -8.59 -3.42 -14.40
CA LYS A 33 -9.62 -3.92 -15.32
C LYS A 33 -10.23 -2.82 -16.19
N TYR A 34 -10.44 -1.63 -15.64
CA TYR A 34 -11.01 -0.49 -16.38
C TYR A 34 -9.97 0.26 -17.23
N SER A 35 -8.67 0.01 -17.03
CA SER A 35 -7.60 0.61 -17.86
C SER A 35 -7.47 0.00 -19.26
N GLU A 36 -8.04 -1.19 -19.51
CA GLU A 36 -8.03 -1.81 -20.86
C GLU A 36 -8.90 -1.06 -21.88
N GLY A 37 -9.77 -0.14 -21.44
CA GLY A 37 -10.78 0.49 -22.30
C GLY A 37 -10.55 1.94 -22.71
N ASN A 38 -9.84 2.74 -21.90
CA ASN A 38 -9.51 4.17 -22.08
C ASN A 38 -9.39 4.78 -20.68
N ALA A 39 -8.17 4.88 -20.15
CA ALA A 39 -7.73 5.91 -19.22
C ALA A 39 -6.45 5.44 -18.54
N ASP A 40 -5.43 6.30 -18.58
CA ASP A 40 -4.19 6.14 -17.84
C ASP A 40 -4.46 5.69 -16.41
N PHE A 41 -3.81 4.58 -16.03
CA PHE A 41 -3.71 4.15 -14.65
C PHE A 41 -3.08 5.27 -13.82
N ASP A 42 -3.90 6.10 -13.17
CA ASP A 42 -3.44 7.24 -12.38
C ASP A 42 -2.75 6.73 -11.11
N ARG A 43 -1.43 6.50 -11.26
CA ARG A 43 -0.51 6.09 -10.20
C ARG A 43 -0.61 7.00 -8.97
N GLY A 44 -0.99 8.27 -9.14
CA GLY A 44 -1.19 9.22 -8.06
C GLY A 44 -2.36 8.84 -7.15
N ARG A 45 -3.53 8.57 -7.75
CA ARG A 45 -4.72 8.11 -7.00
C ARG A 45 -4.47 6.78 -6.30
N VAL A 46 -3.81 5.85 -6.98
CA VAL A 46 -3.50 4.51 -6.43
C VAL A 46 -2.53 4.62 -5.25
N ALA A 47 -1.46 5.42 -5.37
CA ALA A 47 -0.52 5.63 -4.27
C ALA A 47 -1.20 6.24 -3.03
N LYS A 48 -2.09 7.22 -3.21
CA LYS A 48 -2.86 7.83 -2.10
C LYS A 48 -3.79 6.83 -1.42
N LEU A 49 -4.42 5.94 -2.19
CA LEU A 49 -5.29 4.88 -1.67
C LEU A 49 -4.51 3.88 -0.83
N LEU A 50 -3.39 3.39 -1.34
CA LEU A 50 -2.50 2.46 -0.62
C LEU A 50 -1.97 3.10 0.67
N HIS A 51 -1.56 4.37 0.62
CA HIS A 51 -1.10 5.08 1.81
C HIS A 51 -2.19 5.20 2.89
N ARG A 52 -3.43 5.51 2.49
CA ARG A 52 -4.60 5.53 3.40
C ARG A 52 -4.93 4.14 3.98
N ALA A 53 -4.64 3.08 3.23
CA ALA A 53 -4.78 1.70 3.72
C ALA A 53 -3.63 1.26 4.64
N GLY A 54 -2.67 2.14 4.93
CA GLY A 54 -1.57 1.91 5.85
C GLY A 54 -0.29 1.37 5.21
N TYR A 55 -0.19 1.38 3.88
CA TYR A 55 1.07 1.04 3.20
C TYR A 55 2.05 2.21 3.33
N THR A 56 3.29 1.88 3.68
CA THR A 56 4.40 2.82 3.72
C THR A 56 4.81 3.24 2.31
N PRO A 57 5.43 4.43 2.14
CA PRO A 57 5.97 4.86 0.85
C PRO A 57 6.93 3.84 0.21
N THR A 58 7.69 3.07 1.02
CA THR A 58 8.59 2.01 0.54
C THR A 58 7.82 0.83 -0.05
N GLU A 59 6.76 0.37 0.61
CA GLU A 59 5.91 -0.73 0.11
C GLU A 59 5.18 -0.31 -1.17
N ILE A 60 4.71 0.94 -1.23
CA ILE A 60 4.09 1.50 -2.43
C ILE A 60 5.10 1.58 -3.59
N ALA A 61 6.34 2.01 -3.32
CA ALA A 61 7.40 2.01 -4.32
C ALA A 61 7.66 0.60 -4.87
N HIS A 62 7.71 -0.41 -3.99
CA HIS A 62 7.89 -1.80 -4.37
C HIS A 62 6.74 -2.30 -5.26
N LEU A 63 5.49 -2.02 -4.89
CA LEU A 63 4.29 -2.36 -5.69
C LEU A 63 4.30 -1.71 -7.08
N PHE A 64 4.92 -0.53 -7.21
CA PHE A 64 5.05 0.18 -8.48
C PHE A 64 6.33 -0.17 -9.26
N GLY A 65 7.11 -1.15 -8.81
CA GLY A 65 8.37 -1.55 -9.43
C GLY A 65 9.46 -0.47 -9.34
N LYS A 66 9.44 0.36 -8.31
CA LYS A 66 10.42 1.42 -8.02
C LYS A 66 11.39 0.99 -6.92
N GLN A 67 12.57 1.61 -6.90
CA GLN A 67 13.61 1.26 -5.93
C GLN A 67 13.56 2.09 -4.66
N LYS A 68 13.04 3.33 -4.71
CA LYS A 68 13.09 4.25 -3.57
C LYS A 68 11.72 4.85 -3.25
N ALA A 69 11.44 5.05 -1.97
CA ALA A 69 10.26 5.75 -1.48
C ALA A 69 10.09 7.17 -2.06
N THR A 70 11.20 7.84 -2.36
CA THR A 70 11.20 9.16 -3.03
C THR A 70 10.56 9.13 -4.41
N ASP A 71 10.63 8.00 -5.12
CA ASP A 71 10.08 7.87 -6.48
C ASP A 71 8.55 7.94 -6.49
N VAL A 72 7.92 7.63 -5.35
CA VAL A 72 6.47 7.72 -5.13
C VAL A 72 6.05 8.88 -4.23
N SER A 73 7.01 9.61 -3.65
CA SER A 73 6.72 10.73 -2.73
C SER A 73 5.95 11.86 -3.42
N LYS A 74 6.20 12.10 -4.71
CA LYS A 74 5.44 13.05 -5.56
C LYS A 74 3.95 12.74 -5.71
N TYR A 75 3.53 11.54 -5.31
CA TYR A 75 2.13 11.12 -5.33
C TYR A 75 1.46 11.25 -3.96
N LEU A 76 2.26 11.36 -2.88
CA LEU A 76 1.80 11.31 -1.50
C LEU A 76 1.78 12.70 -0.84
N TYR A 77 2.67 13.60 -1.27
CA TYR A 77 2.83 14.98 -0.82
C TYR A 77 2.69 15.94 -2.00
#